data_AF-A0A838JE46-F1
#
_entry.id   AF-A0A838JE46-F1
#
_cell.length_a   1.000
_cell.length_b   1.000
_cell.length_c   1.000
_cell.angle_alpha   90.00
_cell.angle_beta   90.00
_cell.angle_gamma   90.00
#
_symmetry.space_group_name_H-M   'P 1'
#
loop_
_entity.id
_entity.type
_entity.pdbx_description
1 polymer ?
#
loop_
_entity_poly.entity_id
_entity_poly.type
_entity_poly.pdbx_seq_one_letter_code
_entity_poly.pdbx_strand_id
1 'polypeptide(L)'
;MQGRQGRDEGPMDRPSEPGLPSLNGTSKQRAIPQRPPGMARLETPPEVPRVPRPQREQIVPGKLRSRLLILCAVLASAAVIAGVVGYFVGLGLTNSSGPGTATSDFLLALSNTDYKQAYTDLGPAITISTTQQQFATQAEALDRCYGPVKSYSEVANSATNQDNIQSYTYAITRSKLSQPYTLRIRLQQSSQPDDSKWKVIDYGSSLGPGQHAPACSK
;
A
#
# COMPACT_ATOMS: atom_id res chain seq x y z
N MET A 1 -20.88 50.61 20.80
CA MET A 1 -22.12 50.12 20.17
C MET A 1 -21.84 49.89 18.69
N GLN A 2 -21.61 48.64 18.29
CA GLN A 2 -21.53 48.22 16.88
C GLN A 2 -22.11 46.80 16.83
N GLY A 3 -23.17 46.65 16.02
CA GLY A 3 -23.87 45.40 15.77
C GLY A 3 -23.64 44.88 14.34
N ARG A 4 -24.36 43.80 14.04
CA ARG A 4 -24.37 42.87 12.87
C ARG A 4 -23.66 41.55 13.18
N GLN A 5 -24.15 40.37 12.82
CA GLN A 5 -25.34 39.83 12.12
C GLN A 5 -25.37 38.34 12.54
N GLY A 6 -26.50 37.75 12.96
CA GLY A 6 -27.52 37.23 12.04
C GLY A 6 -27.07 35.91 11.38
N ARG A 7 -27.32 34.76 12.02
CA ARG A 7 -27.19 33.43 11.40
C ARG A 7 -28.46 32.63 11.71
N ASP A 8 -29.33 32.57 10.71
CA ASP A 8 -30.57 31.79 10.71
C ASP A 8 -30.25 30.29 10.60
N GLU A 9 -30.76 29.50 11.55
CA GLU A 9 -30.81 28.04 11.47
C GLU A 9 -32.20 27.63 11.00
N GLY A 10 -32.29 27.10 9.76
CA GLY A 10 -33.51 26.50 9.22
C GLY A 10 -33.65 25.03 9.65
N PRO A 11 -34.88 24.53 9.89
CA PRO A 11 -35.13 23.15 10.29
C PRO A 11 -35.14 22.21 9.05
N MET A 12 -34.42 21.10 9.12
CA MET A 12 -34.48 20.05 8.08
C MET A 12 -35.63 19.09 8.35
N ASP A 13 -36.61 19.14 7.45
CA ASP A 13 -37.75 18.24 7.33
C ASP A 13 -37.32 16.77 7.10
N ARG A 14 -38.02 15.85 7.77
CA ARG A 14 -37.85 14.40 7.71
C ARG A 14 -39.15 13.79 7.19
N PRO A 15 -39.17 13.03 6.08
CA PRO A 15 -40.41 12.42 5.60
C PRO A 15 -40.76 11.15 6.39
N SER A 16 -42.03 11.05 6.76
CA SER A 16 -42.71 9.91 7.37
C SER A 16 -43.00 8.80 6.35
N GLU A 17 -42.93 7.53 6.76
CA GLU A 17 -43.53 6.40 6.03
C GLU A 17 -44.69 5.75 6.81
N PRO A 18 -45.69 5.15 6.13
CA PRO A 18 -47.00 4.79 6.68
C PRO A 18 -47.10 3.33 7.17
N GLY A 19 -47.91 3.09 8.20
CA GLY A 19 -48.11 1.77 8.81
C GLY A 19 -49.16 0.87 8.14
N LEU A 20 -49.27 -0.38 8.64
CA LEU A 20 -50.40 -1.30 8.42
C LEU A 20 -50.73 -2.11 9.70
N PRO A 21 -52.01 -2.44 9.97
CA PRO A 21 -52.45 -3.06 11.24
C PRO A 21 -52.94 -4.53 11.11
N SER A 22 -53.49 -5.06 12.23
CA SER A 22 -54.53 -6.13 12.33
C SER A 22 -54.02 -7.55 12.70
N LEU A 23 -54.70 -8.46 13.42
CA LEU A 23 -56.09 -8.61 13.90
C LEU A 23 -56.16 -9.76 14.96
N ASN A 24 -57.23 -9.79 15.76
CA ASN A 24 -57.47 -10.59 16.97
C ASN A 24 -58.62 -11.62 16.76
N GLY A 25 -58.69 -12.74 17.52
CA GLY A 25 -59.88 -13.64 17.65
C GLY A 25 -59.56 -15.15 17.50
N THR A 26 -59.66 -16.05 18.50
CA THR A 26 -60.77 -16.65 19.31
C THR A 26 -61.69 -17.68 18.59
N SER A 27 -61.69 -18.96 19.04
CA SER A 27 -62.80 -19.93 18.89
C SER A 27 -62.53 -21.17 19.79
N LYS A 28 -63.23 -21.36 20.93
CA LYS A 28 -64.53 -22.04 21.18
C LYS A 28 -64.56 -23.55 20.82
N GLN A 29 -64.46 -24.41 21.85
CA GLN A 29 -64.62 -25.88 21.82
C GLN A 29 -66.07 -26.29 21.48
N ARG A 30 -66.25 -27.32 20.64
CA ARG A 30 -67.53 -28.03 20.43
C ARG A 30 -67.58 -29.33 21.24
N ALA A 31 -68.74 -29.60 21.82
CA ALA A 31 -69.08 -30.82 22.55
C ALA A 31 -69.23 -32.03 21.61
N ILE A 32 -68.76 -33.20 22.04
CA ILE A 32 -68.87 -34.47 21.31
C ILE A 32 -70.05 -35.28 21.88
N PRO A 33 -70.97 -35.80 21.04
CA PRO A 33 -72.08 -36.65 21.47
C PRO A 33 -71.63 -38.02 21.97
N GLN A 34 -72.27 -38.55 23.03
CA GLN A 34 -71.93 -39.86 23.62
C GLN A 34 -72.31 -41.04 22.70
N ARG A 35 -71.44 -42.05 22.64
CA ARG A 35 -71.58 -43.25 21.82
C ARG A 35 -72.38 -44.36 22.54
N PRO A 36 -73.23 -45.13 21.83
CA PRO A 36 -74.06 -46.20 22.41
C PRO A 36 -73.27 -47.39 22.99
N PRO A 37 -73.85 -48.14 23.95
CA PRO A 37 -73.16 -49.21 24.68
C PRO A 37 -72.90 -50.44 23.78
N GLY A 38 -71.70 -51.02 23.87
CA GLY A 38 -71.41 -52.35 23.32
C GLY A 38 -70.22 -52.48 22.36
N MET A 39 -69.55 -51.38 21.98
CA MET A 39 -68.30 -51.51 21.20
C MET A 39 -67.09 -51.65 22.11
N ALA A 40 -66.44 -52.81 22.02
CA ALA A 40 -65.17 -53.10 22.67
C ALA A 40 -64.05 -52.18 22.14
N ARG A 41 -63.28 -51.65 23.09
CA ARG A 41 -62.18 -50.70 22.90
C ARG A 41 -60.96 -51.47 22.36
N LEU A 42 -60.56 -51.22 21.12
CA LEU A 42 -59.24 -51.63 20.62
C LEU A 42 -58.21 -50.72 21.32
N GLU A 43 -57.60 -51.24 22.40
CA GLU A 43 -56.56 -50.53 23.14
C GLU A 43 -55.21 -50.70 22.45
N THR A 44 -54.51 -49.58 22.31
CA THR A 44 -53.09 -49.43 21.98
C THR A 44 -52.73 -49.35 20.48
N PRO A 45 -52.74 -48.13 19.90
CA PRO A 45 -51.99 -47.85 18.67
C PRO A 45 -50.47 -47.86 18.93
N PRO A 46 -49.64 -48.20 17.92
CA PRO A 46 -48.20 -48.43 18.08
C PRO A 46 -47.42 -47.17 18.49
N GLU A 47 -46.41 -47.37 19.33
CA GLU A 47 -45.52 -46.34 19.87
C GLU A 47 -44.61 -45.78 18.77
N VAL A 48 -44.93 -44.59 18.27
CA VAL A 48 -44.09 -43.86 17.32
C VAL A 48 -43.16 -42.87 18.06
N PRO A 49 -41.86 -42.80 17.72
CA PRO A 49 -40.90 -41.89 18.34
C PRO A 49 -41.34 -40.43 18.26
N ARG A 50 -41.30 -39.71 19.39
CA ARG A 50 -41.60 -38.27 19.47
C ARG A 50 -40.54 -37.46 18.74
N VAL A 51 -40.93 -36.79 17.66
CA VAL A 51 -40.11 -35.79 16.98
C VAL A 51 -39.97 -34.55 17.87
N PRO A 52 -38.76 -33.98 18.06
CA PRO A 52 -38.56 -32.76 18.83
C PRO A 52 -39.35 -31.59 18.26
N ARG A 53 -40.10 -30.91 19.12
CA ARG A 53 -40.81 -29.66 18.80
C ARG A 53 -39.78 -28.56 18.51
N PRO A 54 -39.91 -27.78 17.41
CA PRO A 54 -38.98 -26.68 17.14
C PRO A 54 -39.11 -25.60 18.22
N GLN A 55 -37.97 -25.20 18.80
CA GLN A 55 -37.89 -24.05 19.70
C GLN A 55 -38.02 -22.76 18.89
N ARG A 56 -38.82 -21.83 19.40
CA ARG A 56 -38.98 -20.48 18.83
C ARG A 56 -37.63 -19.75 18.91
N GLU A 57 -37.04 -19.47 17.77
CA GLU A 57 -35.80 -18.72 17.63
C GLU A 57 -35.98 -17.30 18.19
N GLN A 58 -35.23 -16.95 19.24
CA GLN A 58 -35.16 -15.59 19.73
C GLN A 58 -34.39 -14.76 18.70
N ILE A 59 -35.07 -13.81 18.06
CA ILE A 59 -34.42 -12.81 17.21
C ILE A 59 -33.52 -11.97 18.11
N VAL A 60 -32.22 -12.23 18.09
CA VAL A 60 -31.21 -11.39 18.77
C VAL A 60 -31.08 -10.09 17.98
N PRO A 61 -31.56 -8.93 18.49
CA PRO A 61 -31.34 -7.67 17.80
C PRO A 61 -29.95 -7.16 18.15
N GLY A 62 -29.16 -6.78 17.14
CA GLY A 62 -27.96 -5.95 17.38
C GLY A 62 -26.66 -6.37 16.69
N LYS A 63 -26.66 -7.16 15.62
CA LYS A 63 -25.42 -7.45 14.85
C LYS A 63 -24.90 -6.26 14.02
N LEU A 64 -25.65 -5.15 13.91
CA LEU A 64 -25.24 -3.98 13.12
C LEU A 64 -24.16 -3.13 13.80
N ARG A 65 -24.23 -2.92 15.13
CA ARG A 65 -23.18 -2.18 15.86
C ARG A 65 -21.85 -2.93 15.85
N SER A 66 -21.90 -4.25 15.98
CA SER A 66 -20.72 -5.12 15.86
C SER A 66 -20.13 -5.09 14.44
N ARG A 67 -20.96 -5.14 13.39
CA ARG A 67 -20.50 -5.03 12.00
C ARG A 67 -19.89 -3.66 11.69
N LEU A 68 -20.45 -2.58 12.22
CA LEU A 68 -19.89 -1.23 12.06
C LEU A 68 -18.53 -1.09 12.77
N LEU A 69 -18.41 -1.63 13.99
CA LEU A 69 -17.15 -1.64 14.74
C LEU A 69 -16.06 -2.47 14.02
N ILE A 70 -16.42 -3.61 13.43
CA ILE A 70 -15.49 -4.42 12.63
C ILE A 70 -15.04 -3.65 11.39
N LEU A 71 -15.96 -2.96 10.70
CA LEU A 71 -15.64 -2.21 9.49
C LEU A 71 -14.78 -0.96 9.78
N CYS A 72 -15.03 -0.27 10.91
CA CYS A 72 -14.17 0.80 11.41
C CYS A 72 -12.78 0.29 11.81
N ALA A 73 -12.67 -0.89 12.43
CA ALA A 73 -11.38 -1.49 12.78
C ALA A 73 -10.57 -1.89 11.53
N VAL A 74 -11.23 -2.41 10.48
CA VAL A 74 -10.59 -2.71 9.19
C VAL A 74 -10.12 -1.43 8.48
N LEU A 75 -10.94 -0.38 8.45
CA LEU A 75 -10.52 0.89 7.85
C LEU A 75 -9.41 1.58 8.65
N ALA A 76 -9.47 1.56 9.98
CA ALA A 76 -8.42 2.10 10.83
C ALA A 76 -7.10 1.33 10.68
N SER A 77 -7.15 0.00 10.62
CA SER A 77 -5.96 -0.82 10.36
C SER A 77 -5.40 -0.59 8.96
N ALA A 78 -6.23 -0.47 7.93
CA ALA A 78 -5.78 -0.12 6.58
C ALA A 78 -5.13 1.27 6.51
N ALA A 79 -5.68 2.26 7.22
CA ALA A 79 -5.10 3.61 7.29
C ALA A 79 -3.76 3.63 8.04
N VAL A 80 -3.63 2.85 9.13
CA VAL A 80 -2.34 2.68 9.83
C VAL A 80 -1.33 1.99 8.93
N ILE A 81 -1.70 0.93 8.21
CA ILE A 81 -0.79 0.24 7.27
C ILE A 81 -0.36 1.18 6.13
N ALA A 82 -1.29 1.94 5.53
CA ALA A 82 -0.97 2.89 4.47
C ALA A 82 -0.08 4.05 4.97
N GLY A 83 -0.33 4.56 6.18
CA GLY A 83 0.51 5.58 6.82
C GLY A 83 1.91 5.08 7.18
N VAL A 84 2.02 3.83 7.61
CA VAL A 84 3.30 3.16 7.90
C VAL A 84 4.09 2.96 6.61
N VAL A 85 3.48 2.44 5.53
CA VAL A 85 4.16 2.29 4.23
C VAL A 85 4.57 3.65 3.64
N GLY A 86 3.71 4.67 3.71
CA GLY A 86 4.05 6.02 3.25
C GLY A 86 5.17 6.70 4.04
N TYR A 87 5.19 6.51 5.36
CA TYR A 87 6.26 7.03 6.23
C TYR A 87 7.60 6.29 6.02
N PHE A 88 7.57 4.97 5.78
CA PHE A 88 8.77 4.19 5.46
C PHE A 88 9.33 4.46 4.06
N VAL A 89 8.52 4.85 3.07
CA VAL A 89 9.04 5.32 1.76
C VAL A 89 9.76 6.67 1.90
N GLY A 90 9.31 7.55 2.81
CA GLY A 90 9.93 8.87 3.03
C GLY A 90 11.20 8.86 3.88
N LEU A 91 11.41 7.85 4.73
CA LEU A 91 12.59 7.74 5.61
C LEU A 91 13.51 6.55 5.29
N GLY A 92 13.04 5.60 4.47
CA GLY A 92 13.76 4.37 4.15
C GLY A 92 14.94 4.53 3.18
N LEU A 93 15.08 5.67 2.50
CA LEU A 93 16.17 5.90 1.52
C LEU A 93 17.49 6.35 2.17
N THR A 94 17.62 6.32 3.50
CA THR A 94 18.83 6.83 4.18
C THR A 94 19.63 5.78 4.97
N ASN A 95 19.16 4.53 5.03
CA ASN A 95 19.85 3.43 5.71
C ASN A 95 20.15 2.28 4.76
N SER A 96 21.01 2.54 3.77
CA SER A 96 21.52 1.47 2.94
C SER A 96 22.42 0.53 3.75
N SER A 97 21.88 -0.65 4.08
CA SER A 97 22.54 -1.69 4.87
C SER A 97 23.43 -2.61 4.02
N GLY A 98 23.49 -2.39 2.70
CA GLY A 98 24.31 -3.16 1.78
C GLY A 98 24.65 -2.43 0.47
N PRO A 99 25.64 -2.94 -0.28
CA PRO A 99 26.10 -2.30 -1.51
C PRO A 99 25.05 -2.33 -2.63
N GLY A 100 24.27 -3.42 -2.72
CA GLY A 100 23.16 -3.52 -3.67
C GLY A 100 22.03 -2.53 -3.36
N THR A 101 21.67 -2.35 -2.08
CA THR A 101 20.63 -1.38 -1.68
C THR A 101 21.10 0.05 -1.94
N ALA A 102 22.36 0.39 -1.65
CA ALA A 102 22.90 1.74 -1.88
C ALA A 102 22.87 2.09 -3.37
N THR A 103 23.18 1.11 -4.22
CA THR A 103 23.12 1.33 -5.66
C THR A 103 21.68 1.50 -6.15
N SER A 104 20.76 0.69 -5.60
CA SER A 104 19.34 0.80 -5.92
C SER A 104 18.76 2.16 -5.48
N ASP A 105 19.10 2.63 -4.29
CA ASP A 105 18.66 3.93 -3.76
C ASP A 105 19.16 5.08 -4.66
N PHE A 106 20.43 5.03 -5.04
CA PHE A 106 21.03 5.99 -5.98
C PHE A 106 20.33 5.98 -7.35
N LEU A 107 20.13 4.80 -7.94
CA LEU A 107 19.47 4.66 -9.24
C LEU A 107 17.99 5.06 -9.18
N LEU A 108 17.31 4.77 -8.07
CA LEU A 108 15.94 5.18 -7.83
C LEU A 108 15.84 6.70 -7.75
N ALA A 109 16.74 7.36 -7.01
CA ALA A 109 16.81 8.81 -6.93
C ALA A 109 17.04 9.44 -8.32
N LEU A 110 17.93 8.86 -9.14
CA LEU A 110 18.12 9.27 -10.53
C LEU A 110 16.84 9.09 -11.38
N SER A 111 16.12 7.98 -11.22
CA SER A 111 14.87 7.74 -11.94
C SER A 111 13.75 8.70 -11.52
N ASN A 112 13.74 9.13 -10.26
CA ASN A 112 12.81 10.10 -9.72
C ASN A 112 13.23 11.55 -9.99
N THR A 113 14.33 11.79 -10.71
CA THR A 113 14.93 13.12 -10.92
C THR A 113 15.28 13.86 -9.63
N ASP A 114 15.46 13.13 -8.52
CA ASP A 114 15.88 13.67 -7.23
C ASP A 114 17.41 13.64 -7.13
N TYR A 115 18.05 14.60 -7.78
CA TYR A 115 19.52 14.71 -7.78
C TYR A 115 20.09 15.08 -6.41
N LYS A 116 19.27 15.64 -5.53
CA LYS A 116 19.72 15.95 -4.18
C LYS A 116 19.90 14.67 -3.40
N GLN A 117 18.91 13.79 -3.43
CA GLN A 117 19.00 12.48 -2.81
C GLN A 117 20.11 11.64 -3.45
N ALA A 118 20.18 11.59 -4.79
CA ALA A 118 21.23 10.87 -5.48
C ALA A 118 22.64 11.35 -5.09
N TYR A 119 22.82 12.66 -4.86
CA TYR A 119 24.09 13.20 -4.37
C TYR A 119 24.41 12.75 -2.94
N THR A 120 23.42 12.56 -2.08
CA THR A 120 23.66 12.05 -0.71
C THR A 120 24.17 10.61 -0.70
N ASP A 121 23.92 9.83 -1.74
CA ASP A 121 24.41 8.45 -1.90
C ASP A 121 25.85 8.39 -2.45
N LEU A 122 26.40 9.53 -2.90
CA LEU A 122 27.77 9.63 -3.37
C LEU A 122 28.76 9.68 -2.21
N GLY A 123 29.91 9.03 -2.42
CA GLY A 123 31.02 8.99 -1.49
C GLY A 123 32.02 10.11 -1.72
N PRO A 124 32.99 10.28 -0.78
CA PRO A 124 34.01 11.32 -0.83
C PRO A 124 34.81 11.35 -2.14
N ALA A 125 35.04 10.19 -2.77
CA ALA A 125 35.77 10.10 -4.04
C ALA A 125 35.17 10.99 -5.14
N ILE A 126 33.84 11.19 -5.14
CA ILE A 126 33.16 12.06 -6.09
C ILE A 126 32.90 13.44 -5.47
N THR A 127 32.39 13.49 -4.24
CA THR A 127 31.93 14.74 -3.60
C THR A 127 33.06 15.72 -3.25
N ILE A 128 34.31 15.26 -3.18
CA ILE A 128 35.48 16.14 -3.06
C ILE A 128 35.71 16.95 -4.35
N SER A 129 35.41 16.36 -5.51
CA SER A 129 35.68 16.95 -6.83
C SER A 129 34.47 17.65 -7.46
N THR A 130 33.26 17.25 -7.07
CA THR A 130 32.01 17.70 -7.68
C THR A 130 31.04 18.12 -6.59
N THR A 131 30.54 19.34 -6.67
CA THR A 131 29.52 19.83 -5.73
C THR A 131 28.14 19.30 -6.08
N GLN A 132 27.21 19.33 -5.12
CA GLN A 132 25.82 18.94 -5.33
C GLN A 132 25.16 19.68 -6.50
N GLN A 133 25.41 20.99 -6.62
CA GLN A 133 24.87 21.80 -7.70
C GLN A 133 25.47 21.42 -9.07
N GLN A 134 26.77 21.15 -9.12
CA GLN A 134 27.43 20.71 -10.35
C GLN A 134 26.91 19.34 -10.80
N PHE A 135 26.78 18.41 -9.86
CA PHE A 135 26.20 17.09 -10.12
C PHE A 135 24.78 17.19 -10.67
N ALA A 136 23.90 17.96 -10.00
CA ALA A 136 22.53 18.18 -10.45
C ALA A 136 22.48 18.81 -11.86
N THR A 137 23.28 19.85 -12.10
CA THR A 137 23.34 20.51 -13.42
C THR A 137 23.77 19.54 -14.53
N GLN A 138 24.75 18.69 -14.28
CA GLN A 138 25.20 17.67 -15.24
C GLN A 138 24.11 16.63 -15.51
N ALA A 139 23.45 16.14 -14.47
CA ALA A 139 22.38 15.16 -14.60
C ALA A 139 21.16 15.75 -15.34
N GLU A 140 20.75 16.99 -15.01
CA GLU A 140 19.69 17.72 -15.72
C GLU A 140 20.00 17.93 -17.19
N ALA A 141 21.26 18.22 -17.54
CA ALA A 141 21.67 18.36 -18.93
C ALA A 141 21.52 17.04 -19.69
N LEU A 142 21.87 15.91 -19.06
CA LEU A 142 21.67 14.58 -19.62
C LEU A 142 20.19 14.24 -19.77
N ASP A 143 19.36 14.59 -18.79
CA ASP A 143 17.92 14.39 -18.83
C ASP A 143 17.25 15.24 -19.92
N ARG A 144 17.70 16.48 -20.12
CA ARG A 144 17.22 17.32 -21.21
C ARG A 144 17.55 16.71 -22.58
N CYS A 145 18.74 16.13 -22.70
CA CYS A 145 19.23 15.54 -23.94
C CYS A 145 18.62 14.17 -24.24
N TYR A 146 18.80 13.20 -23.34
CA TYR A 146 18.45 11.78 -23.52
C TYR A 146 17.14 11.40 -22.83
N GLY A 147 16.51 12.32 -22.12
CA GLY A 147 15.35 12.05 -21.28
C GLY A 147 15.72 11.50 -19.90
N PRO A 148 14.82 11.61 -18.91
CA PRO A 148 15.00 10.99 -17.61
C PRO A 148 15.16 9.47 -17.70
N VAL A 149 15.77 8.89 -16.67
CA VAL A 149 15.89 7.44 -16.51
C VAL A 149 14.50 6.85 -16.32
N LYS A 150 14.12 5.95 -17.23
CA LYS A 150 12.81 5.28 -17.25
C LYS A 150 12.84 3.97 -16.48
N SER A 151 13.92 3.21 -16.62
CA SER A 151 14.11 1.94 -15.94
C SER A 151 15.59 1.59 -15.87
N TYR A 152 15.93 0.74 -14.90
CA TYR A 152 17.25 0.16 -14.75
C TYR A 152 17.11 -1.31 -14.40
N SER A 153 18.05 -2.14 -14.86
CA SER A 153 18.13 -3.55 -14.49
C SER A 153 19.58 -3.94 -14.25
N GLU A 154 19.83 -4.76 -13.24
CA GLU A 154 21.17 -5.29 -12.99
C GLU A 154 21.54 -6.32 -14.05
N VAL A 155 22.76 -6.26 -14.57
CA VAL A 155 23.31 -7.27 -15.46
C VAL A 155 23.70 -8.48 -14.63
N ALA A 156 23.11 -9.65 -14.95
CA ALA A 156 23.36 -10.88 -14.21
C ALA A 156 24.85 -11.22 -14.13
N ASN A 157 25.30 -11.69 -12.97
CA ASN A 157 26.70 -12.06 -12.68
C ASN A 157 27.72 -10.92 -12.88
N SER A 158 27.28 -9.65 -12.85
CA SER A 158 28.18 -8.50 -12.99
C SER A 158 28.82 -8.02 -11.69
N ALA A 159 28.35 -8.55 -10.55
CA ALA A 159 28.84 -8.17 -9.23
C ALA A 159 30.28 -8.63 -9.04
N THR A 160 31.20 -7.70 -8.78
CA THR A 160 32.59 -8.01 -8.41
C THR A 160 32.88 -7.43 -7.04
N ASN A 161 33.47 -8.24 -6.16
CA ASN A 161 33.94 -7.80 -4.85
C ASN A 161 35.46 -7.81 -4.84
N GLN A 162 36.06 -6.68 -4.48
CA GLN A 162 37.49 -6.51 -4.34
C GLN A 162 37.75 -5.71 -3.07
N ASP A 163 38.24 -6.39 -2.03
CA ASP A 163 38.46 -5.84 -0.69
C ASP A 163 37.17 -5.21 -0.11
N ASN A 164 37.17 -3.88 0.08
CA ASN A 164 36.02 -3.09 0.57
C ASN A 164 35.26 -2.39 -0.55
N ILE A 165 35.53 -2.76 -1.81
CA ILE A 165 34.91 -2.19 -3.00
C ILE A 165 34.03 -3.24 -3.65
N GLN A 166 32.78 -2.87 -3.90
CA GLN A 166 31.85 -3.70 -4.66
C GLN A 166 31.45 -2.96 -5.94
N SER A 167 31.51 -3.66 -7.08
CA SER A 167 31.07 -3.10 -8.36
C SER A 167 29.87 -3.85 -8.88
N TYR A 168 28.95 -3.12 -9.52
CA TYR A 168 27.79 -3.67 -10.23
C TYR A 168 27.69 -3.03 -11.60
N THR A 169 27.11 -3.76 -12.56
CA THR A 169 26.79 -3.21 -13.87
C THR A 169 25.28 -3.19 -14.07
N TYR A 170 24.74 -2.05 -14.46
CA TYR A 170 23.32 -1.85 -14.72
C TYR A 170 23.07 -1.48 -16.17
N ALA A 171 22.02 -2.03 -16.76
CA ALA A 171 21.46 -1.56 -18.03
C ALA A 171 20.44 -0.45 -17.73
N ILE A 172 20.72 0.77 -18.21
CA ILE A 172 19.91 1.97 -17.99
C ILE A 172 19.13 2.29 -19.26
N THR A 173 17.82 2.48 -19.13
CA THR A 173 16.95 2.94 -20.20
C THR A 173 16.48 4.35 -19.91
N ARG A 174 16.63 5.26 -20.87
CA ARG A 174 16.14 6.66 -20.78
C ARG A 174 14.99 6.89 -21.76
N SER A 175 14.17 7.90 -21.50
CA SER A 175 12.93 8.10 -22.27
C SER A 175 13.12 8.54 -23.72
N LYS A 176 14.20 9.24 -24.08
CA LYS A 176 14.50 9.66 -25.46
C LYS A 176 15.56 8.79 -26.15
N LEU A 177 16.08 7.77 -25.46
CA LEU A 177 17.07 6.85 -26.01
C LEU A 177 16.39 5.54 -26.42
N SER A 178 16.64 5.08 -27.64
CA SER A 178 16.01 3.87 -28.18
C SER A 178 16.60 2.57 -27.65
N GLN A 179 17.89 2.58 -27.28
CA GLN A 179 18.62 1.43 -26.76
C GLN A 179 19.11 1.69 -25.34
N PRO A 180 19.05 0.69 -24.43
CA PRO A 180 19.65 0.83 -23.12
C PRO A 180 21.18 0.89 -23.22
N TYR A 181 21.81 1.56 -22.25
CA TYR A 181 23.27 1.59 -22.12
C TYR A 181 23.72 1.02 -20.79
N THR A 182 24.95 0.54 -20.72
CA THR A 182 25.51 -0.04 -19.50
C THR A 182 26.20 1.02 -18.66
N LEU A 183 25.89 1.07 -17.37
CA LEU A 183 26.54 1.90 -16.37
C LEU A 183 27.18 1.01 -15.32
N ARG A 184 28.50 1.15 -15.12
CA ARG A 184 29.21 0.43 -14.06
C ARG A 184 29.33 1.34 -12.84
N ILE A 185 28.81 0.88 -11.71
CA ILE A 185 28.82 1.61 -10.44
C ILE A 185 29.73 0.87 -9.48
N ARG A 186 30.65 1.60 -8.83
CA ARG A 186 31.50 1.10 -7.76
C ARG A 186 31.11 1.77 -6.45
N LEU A 187 31.01 0.94 -5.43
CA LEU A 187 30.67 1.35 -4.08
C LEU A 187 31.79 0.96 -3.14
N GLN A 188 31.98 1.78 -2.13
CA GLN A 188 32.91 1.50 -1.05
C GLN A 188 32.18 1.67 0.26
N GLN A 189 32.44 0.75 1.19
CA GLN A 189 31.97 0.90 2.54
C GLN A 189 32.79 2.00 3.23
N SER A 190 32.11 3.01 3.79
CA SER A 190 32.77 4.01 4.61
C SER A 190 33.42 3.33 5.81
N SER A 191 34.70 3.61 6.05
CA SER A 191 35.44 3.07 7.19
C SER A 191 35.16 3.80 8.51
N GLN A 192 34.14 4.67 8.55
CA GLN A 192 33.75 5.35 9.79
C GLN A 192 33.06 4.37 10.75
N PRO A 193 33.51 4.30 12.01
CA PRO A 193 33.07 3.29 12.98
C PRO A 193 31.58 3.38 13.38
N ASP A 194 30.94 4.54 13.19
CA ASP A 194 29.54 4.79 13.58
C ASP A 194 28.56 4.83 12.40
N ASP A 195 29.05 4.81 11.15
CA ASP A 195 28.20 4.94 9.94
C ASP A 195 28.80 4.14 8.79
N SER A 196 28.77 2.81 8.92
CA SER A 196 29.26 1.84 7.93
C SER A 196 28.36 1.73 6.70
N LYS A 197 27.99 2.89 6.13
CA LYS A 197 27.17 3.02 4.92
C LYS A 197 28.01 2.79 3.68
N TRP A 198 27.39 2.08 2.72
CA TRP A 198 27.90 1.97 1.38
C TRP A 198 27.63 3.26 0.61
N LYS A 199 28.64 3.79 -0.06
CA LYS A 199 28.53 5.00 -0.88
C LYS A 199 29.10 4.76 -2.26
N VAL A 200 28.50 5.40 -3.26
CA VAL A 200 28.96 5.33 -4.65
C VAL A 200 30.24 6.15 -4.77
N ILE A 201 31.35 5.49 -5.09
CA ILE A 201 32.66 6.13 -5.25
C ILE A 201 33.02 6.36 -6.72
N ASP A 202 32.34 5.68 -7.64
CA ASP A 202 32.53 5.83 -9.08
C ASP A 202 31.30 5.33 -9.83
N TYR A 203 30.90 6.04 -10.87
CA TYR A 203 29.86 5.62 -11.82
C TYR A 203 30.36 5.68 -13.27
N GLY A 204 31.68 5.74 -13.48
CA GLY A 204 32.32 5.93 -14.77
C GLY A 204 32.45 7.40 -15.17
N SER A 205 32.72 7.66 -16.45
CA SER A 205 33.00 9.01 -16.96
C SER A 205 31.77 9.93 -17.01
N SER A 206 30.57 9.38 -17.12
CA SER A 206 29.32 10.14 -17.09
C SER A 206 28.12 9.25 -16.76
N LEU A 207 27.04 9.85 -16.27
CA LEU A 207 25.75 9.17 -16.06
C LEU A 207 25.00 8.90 -17.38
N GLY A 208 25.60 9.21 -18.53
CA GLY A 208 24.97 9.12 -19.84
C GLY A 208 25.48 7.93 -20.67
N PRO A 209 24.88 7.69 -21.84
CA PRO A 209 25.19 6.58 -22.75
C PRO A 209 26.60 6.61 -23.42
N GLY A 210 27.56 7.34 -22.87
CA GLY A 210 28.94 7.40 -23.38
C GLY A 210 29.07 8.00 -24.78
N GLN A 211 30.22 7.79 -25.43
CA GLN A 211 30.53 8.35 -26.76
C GLN A 211 29.79 7.68 -27.92
N HIS A 212 29.15 6.53 -27.69
CA HIS A 212 28.40 5.80 -28.71
C HIS A 212 26.93 6.24 -28.81
N ALA A 213 26.51 7.21 -27.99
CA ALA A 213 25.17 7.75 -28.01
C ALA A 213 24.97 8.80 -29.11
N PRO A 214 23.75 8.95 -29.65
CA PRO A 214 23.45 10.06 -30.55
C PRO A 214 23.74 11.40 -29.86
N ALA A 215 24.43 12.30 -30.55
CA ALA A 215 24.78 13.60 -29.99
C ALA A 215 23.52 14.38 -29.55
N CYS A 216 23.59 15.05 -28.40
CA CYS A 216 22.55 15.94 -27.93
C CYS A 216 22.29 17.04 -28.96
N SER A 217 21.18 16.94 -29.72
CA SER A 217 20.75 18.03 -30.60
C SER A 217 20.33 19.20 -29.72
N LYS A 218 21.01 20.34 -29.86
CA LYS A 218 20.68 21.59 -29.18
C LYS A 218 19.30 22.11 -29.58
#